data_AF-A0A7L3W6V1-F1
#
_entry.id   AF-A0A7L3W6V1-F1
#
_cell.length_a   1.000
_cell.length_b   1.000
_cell.length_c   1.000
_cell.angle_alpha   90.00
_cell.angle_beta   90.00
_cell.angle_gamma   90.00
#
_symmetry.space_group_name_H-M   'P 1'
#
loop_
_entity.id
_entity.type
_entity.pdbx_description
1 polymer ?
#
loop_
_entity_poly.entity_id
_entity_poly.type
_entity_poly.pdbx_seq_one_letter_code
_entity_poly.pdbx_strand_id
1 'polypeptide(L)'
;EEEDSSLSQTPTRSQVQRGLDRRPQDQVNQKVSELVQFLLVKDQKKIPIKRADILKKVLPGYRDVSLEIITRAGRTLEQVFGLQLVEIDTKHHIYILTSSLTRVQGDNLHHRDNQPAKLGLLIVILSFIFMKGNSAKD
;
A
#
# COMPACT_ATOMS: atom_id res chain seq x y z
N GLU A 1 8.81 37.76 21.33
CA GLU A 1 7.77 37.40 20.34
C GLU A 1 7.57 35.89 20.41
N GLU A 2 6.33 35.50 20.66
CA GLU A 2 5.83 34.20 21.09
C GLU A 2 5.52 33.27 19.90
N GLU A 3 5.57 31.95 20.19
CA GLU A 3 4.86 30.81 19.57
C GLU A 3 5.10 30.50 18.07
N ASP A 4 5.41 29.26 17.69
CA ASP A 4 4.43 28.17 17.66
C ASP A 4 5.06 26.79 17.95
N SER A 5 4.50 26.16 18.98
CA SER A 5 4.79 24.80 19.43
C SER A 5 3.76 23.85 18.81
N SER A 6 4.17 23.02 17.86
CA SER A 6 3.37 21.85 17.44
C SER A 6 4.07 20.56 17.86
N LEU A 7 4.01 20.29 19.17
CA LEU A 7 4.31 18.97 19.74
C LEU A 7 3.27 17.97 19.22
N SER A 8 3.72 17.03 18.40
CA SER A 8 2.98 15.82 17.99
C SER A 8 2.66 14.96 19.22
N GLN A 9 1.62 15.30 19.99
CA GLN A 9 1.18 14.48 21.10
C GLN A 9 0.58 13.18 20.56
N THR A 10 1.33 12.09 20.66
CA THR A 10 0.77 10.74 20.54
C THR A 10 -0.19 10.51 21.71
N PRO A 11 -1.45 10.11 21.46
CA PRO A 11 -2.41 9.88 22.54
C PRO A 11 -1.90 8.79 23.49
N THR A 12 -2.11 8.99 24.79
CA THR A 12 -1.68 8.04 25.83
C THR A 12 -2.50 6.76 25.75
N ARG A 13 -1.93 5.62 26.17
CA ARG A 13 -2.60 4.31 26.19
C ARG A 13 -3.98 4.35 26.86
N SER A 14 -4.15 5.14 27.92
CA SER A 14 -5.43 5.33 28.62
C SER A 14 -6.45 6.16 27.83
N GLN A 15 -6.03 7.03 26.93
CA GLN A 15 -6.91 7.78 26.03
C GLN A 15 -7.39 6.90 24.88
N VAL A 16 -6.49 6.08 24.30
CA VAL A 16 -6.83 5.10 23.26
C VAL A 16 -7.82 4.07 23.80
N GLN A 17 -7.58 3.54 25.00
CA GLN A 17 -8.48 2.57 25.64
C GLN A 17 -9.88 3.16 25.87
N ARG A 18 -9.97 4.38 26.42
CA ARG A 18 -11.26 5.07 26.58
C ARG A 18 -11.96 5.34 25.24
N GLY A 19 -11.22 5.66 24.18
CA GLY A 19 -11.76 5.84 22.83
C GLY A 19 -12.29 4.55 22.20
N LEU A 20 -11.69 3.39 22.55
CA LEU A 20 -12.15 2.06 22.16
C LEU A 20 -13.35 1.62 23.00
N ASP A 21 -13.34 1.81 24.33
CA ASP A 21 -14.41 1.41 25.24
C ASP A 21 -15.70 2.20 24.99
N ARG A 22 -15.57 3.43 24.50
CA ARG A 22 -16.68 4.32 24.17
C ARG A 22 -17.36 3.97 22.84
N ARG A 23 -16.82 3.01 22.07
CA ARG A 23 -17.33 2.61 20.76
C ARG A 23 -17.59 1.10 20.70
N PRO A 24 -18.64 0.65 19.99
CA PRO A 24 -18.83 -0.78 19.73
C PRO A 24 -17.63 -1.35 18.96
N GLN A 25 -17.11 -2.50 19.38
CA GLN A 25 -15.99 -3.18 18.69
C GLN A 25 -16.31 -3.45 17.21
N ASP A 26 -17.58 -3.71 16.88
CA ASP A 26 -18.03 -3.95 15.50
C ASP A 26 -17.78 -2.75 14.58
N GLN A 27 -17.95 -1.52 15.09
CA GLN A 27 -17.67 -0.32 14.29
C GLN A 27 -16.17 -0.15 14.03
N VAL A 28 -15.33 -0.49 15.01
CA VAL A 28 -13.87 -0.47 14.84
C VAL A 28 -13.45 -1.52 13.82
N ASN A 29 -14.00 -2.73 13.91
CA ASN A 29 -13.72 -3.82 12.96
C ASN A 29 -14.19 -3.48 11.54
N GLN A 30 -15.35 -2.84 11.40
CA GLN A 30 -15.81 -2.33 10.11
C GLN A 30 -14.82 -1.31 9.52
N LYS A 31 -14.32 -0.37 10.35
CA LYS A 31 -13.31 0.62 9.91
C LYS A 31 -11.98 -0.01 9.54
N VAL A 32 -11.57 -1.08 10.21
CA VAL A 32 -10.41 -1.89 9.82
C VAL A 32 -10.62 -2.48 8.42
N SER A 33 -11.79 -3.09 8.16
CA SER A 33 -12.10 -3.67 6.85
C SER A 33 -12.13 -2.62 5.73
N GLU A 34 -12.75 -1.47 5.97
CA GLU A 34 -12.75 -0.34 5.03
C GLU A 34 -11.34 0.17 4.74
N LEU A 35 -10.48 0.23 5.76
CA LEU A 35 -9.09 0.65 5.60
C LEU A 35 -8.30 -0.36 4.76
N VAL A 36 -8.45 -1.66 5.01
CA VAL A 36 -7.81 -2.71 4.20
C VAL A 36 -8.20 -2.56 2.73
N GLN A 37 -9.50 -2.41 2.43
CA GLN A 37 -9.98 -2.22 1.06
C GLN A 37 -9.38 -0.96 0.42
N PHE A 38 -9.35 0.15 1.16
CA PHE A 38 -8.76 1.40 0.68
C PHE A 38 -7.27 1.23 0.33
N LEU A 39 -6.50 0.56 1.19
CA LEU A 39 -5.06 0.32 1.00
C LEU A 39 -4.80 -0.54 -0.25
N LEU A 40 -5.58 -1.61 -0.44
CA LEU A 40 -5.47 -2.48 -1.62
C LEU A 40 -5.74 -1.74 -2.93
N VAL A 41 -6.79 -0.91 -2.98
CA VAL A 41 -7.12 -0.10 -4.16
C VAL A 41 -6.03 0.95 -4.45
N LYS A 42 -5.43 1.53 -3.41
CA LYS A 42 -4.33 2.49 -3.55
C LYS A 42 -3.06 1.85 -4.09
N ASP A 43 -2.72 0.64 -3.65
CA ASP A 43 -1.54 -0.08 -4.12
C ASP A 43 -1.62 -0.47 -5.60
N GLN A 44 -2.81 -0.78 -6.13
CA GLN A 44 -2.99 -1.07 -7.56
C GLN A 44 -2.52 0.08 -8.46
N LYS A 45 -2.68 1.32 -7.98
CA LYS A 45 -2.24 2.53 -8.71
C LYS A 45 -0.79 2.92 -8.40
N LYS A 46 -0.10 2.16 -7.54
CA LYS A 46 1.25 2.45 -7.03
C LYS A 46 1.39 3.87 -6.47
N ILE A 47 0.32 4.35 -5.84
CA ILE A 47 0.28 5.68 -5.22
C ILE A 47 0.73 5.57 -3.75
N PRO A 48 1.72 6.37 -3.29
CA PRO A 48 2.07 6.42 -1.88
C PRO A 48 0.88 6.82 -1.01
N ILE A 49 0.69 6.13 0.12
CA ILE A 49 -0.48 6.29 0.98
C ILE A 49 -0.11 7.22 2.14
N LYS A 50 -0.68 8.42 2.19
CA LYS A 50 -0.44 9.37 3.30
C LYS A 50 -1.37 9.08 4.48
N ARG A 51 -0.88 9.18 5.72
CA ARG A 51 -1.72 9.08 6.92
C ARG A 51 -2.87 10.08 6.93
N ALA A 52 -2.62 11.30 6.45
CA ALA A 52 -3.65 12.34 6.35
C ALA A 52 -4.81 11.91 5.44
N ASP A 53 -4.54 11.20 4.35
CA ASP A 53 -5.56 10.68 3.45
C ASP A 53 -6.39 9.58 4.12
N ILE A 54 -5.74 8.69 4.87
CA ILE A 54 -6.41 7.64 5.66
C ILE A 54 -7.39 8.26 6.65
N LEU A 55 -6.92 9.26 7.41
CA LEU A 55 -7.73 9.96 8.41
C LEU A 55 -8.90 10.74 7.79
N LYS A 56 -8.70 11.33 6.62
CA LYS A 56 -9.73 12.12 5.93
C LYS A 56 -10.78 11.26 5.24
N LYS A 57 -10.38 10.14 4.62
CA LYS A 57 -11.25 9.35 3.74
C LYS A 57 -11.90 8.15 4.42
N VAL A 58 -11.19 7.50 5.34
CA VAL A 58 -11.64 6.24 5.95
C VAL A 58 -11.98 6.41 7.42
N LEU A 59 -11.17 7.20 8.14
CA LEU A 59 -11.25 7.37 9.59
C LEU A 59 -11.69 8.79 10.05
N PRO A 60 -12.71 9.43 9.44
CA PRO A 60 -13.18 10.72 9.92
C PRO A 60 -13.76 10.55 11.33
N GLY A 61 -13.21 11.27 12.32
CA GLY A 61 -13.65 11.19 13.71
C GLY A 61 -13.08 10.02 14.54
N TYR A 62 -12.16 9.23 13.98
CA TYR A 62 -11.46 8.12 14.67
C TYR A 62 -9.98 8.44 14.93
N ARG A 63 -9.63 9.72 15.08
CA ARG A 63 -8.23 10.16 15.22
C ARG A 63 -7.56 9.58 16.48
N ASP A 64 -8.32 9.48 17.56
CA ASP A 64 -7.94 8.95 18.87
C ASP A 64 -7.56 7.47 18.85
N VAL A 65 -8.18 6.68 17.97
CA VAL A 65 -7.93 5.23 17.81
C VAL A 65 -7.31 4.88 16.46
N SER A 66 -6.90 5.88 15.68
CA SER A 66 -6.42 5.69 14.31
C SER A 66 -5.21 4.77 14.23
N LEU A 67 -4.28 4.88 15.19
CA LEU A 67 -3.09 4.04 15.25
C LEU A 67 -3.45 2.56 15.46
N GLU A 68 -4.43 2.28 16.33
CA GLU A 68 -4.91 0.93 16.59
C GLU A 68 -5.57 0.34 15.34
N ILE A 69 -6.42 1.12 14.64
CA ILE A 69 -7.08 0.68 13.42
C ILE A 69 -6.05 0.40 12.31
N ILE A 70 -5.06 1.27 12.13
CA ILE A 70 -3.98 1.08 11.16
C ILE A 70 -3.17 -0.19 11.51
N THR A 71 -2.87 -0.40 12.79
CA THR A 71 -2.14 -1.60 13.26
C THR A 71 -2.92 -2.87 12.99
N ARG A 72 -4.22 -2.89 13.30
CA ARG A 72 -5.11 -4.03 13.00
C ARG A 72 -5.21 -4.30 11.50
N ALA A 73 -5.38 -3.24 10.69
CA ALA A 73 -5.42 -3.37 9.23
C ALA A 73 -4.10 -3.92 8.66
N GLY A 74 -2.95 -3.47 9.18
CA GLY A 74 -1.63 -3.99 8.81
C GLY A 74 -1.50 -5.50 9.10
N ARG A 75 -1.97 -5.95 10.26
CA ARG A 75 -2.00 -7.40 10.59
C ARG A 75 -2.91 -8.18 9.65
N THR A 76 -4.10 -7.66 9.35
CA THR A 76 -5.02 -8.31 8.40
C THR A 76 -4.41 -8.42 7.00
N LEU A 77 -3.73 -7.37 6.54
CA LEU A 77 -3.02 -7.38 5.25
C LEU A 77 -1.94 -8.46 5.22
N GLU A 78 -1.17 -8.60 6.30
CA GLU A 78 -0.11 -9.59 6.39
C GLU A 78 -0.67 -11.02 6.45
N GLN A 79 -1.66 -11.27 7.31
CA GLN A 79 -2.21 -12.60 7.57
C GLN A 79 -3.10 -13.12 6.44
N VAL A 80 -3.90 -12.25 5.80
CA VAL A 80 -4.90 -12.67 4.80
C VAL A 80 -4.39 -12.49 3.38
N PHE A 81 -3.62 -11.42 3.12
CA PHE A 81 -3.20 -11.06 1.76
C PHE A 81 -1.71 -11.29 1.49
N GLY A 82 -0.90 -11.59 2.51
CA GLY A 82 0.56 -11.69 2.35
C GLY A 82 1.17 -10.35 1.93
N LEU A 83 0.63 -9.24 2.44
CA LEU A 83 1.10 -7.88 2.19
C LEU A 83 1.48 -7.20 3.49
N GLN A 84 2.62 -6.52 3.51
CA GLN A 84 3.10 -5.74 4.63
C GLN A 84 2.86 -4.25 4.37
N LEU A 85 2.28 -3.55 5.34
CA LEU A 85 2.18 -2.10 5.33
C LEU A 85 3.46 -1.49 5.93
N VAL A 86 4.26 -0.86 5.08
CA VAL A 86 5.57 -0.30 5.44
C VAL A 86 5.54 1.22 5.38
N GLU A 87 6.03 1.86 6.44
CA GLU A 87 6.24 3.32 6.47
C GLU A 87 7.59 3.66 5.85
N ILE A 88 7.59 4.43 4.76
CA ILE A 88 8.80 4.85 4.05
C ILE A 88 9.29 6.23 4.45
N ASP A 89 8.41 7.04 5.04
CA ASP A 89 8.70 8.38 5.49
C ASP A 89 7.96 8.65 6.80
N THR A 90 8.73 8.67 7.89
CA THR A 90 8.22 8.91 9.25
C THR A 90 7.87 10.36 9.50
N LYS A 91 8.46 11.31 8.76
CA LYS A 91 8.18 12.75 8.91
C LYS A 91 6.82 13.10 8.34
N HIS A 92 6.48 12.53 7.18
CA HIS A 92 5.21 12.80 6.50
C HIS A 92 4.18 11.67 6.67
N HIS A 93 4.53 10.62 7.40
CA HIS A 93 3.73 9.41 7.60
C HIS A 93 3.19 8.83 6.29
N ILE A 94 4.11 8.43 5.43
CA ILE A 94 3.82 7.85 4.10
C ILE A 94 4.06 6.35 4.14
N TYR A 95 3.08 5.60 3.66
CA TYR A 95 3.06 4.14 3.64
C TYR A 95 3.01 3.59 2.22
N ILE A 96 3.53 2.37 2.06
CA ILE A 96 3.38 1.53 0.87
C ILE A 96 2.98 0.11 1.28
N LEU A 97 2.40 -0.65 0.34
CA LEU A 97 2.23 -2.09 0.50
C LEU A 97 3.35 -2.83 -0.22
N THR A 98 4.03 -3.72 0.51
CA THR A 98 5.04 -4.63 -0.04
C THR A 98 4.57 -6.05 0.10
N SER A 99 4.85 -6.91 -0.88
CA SER A 99 4.54 -8.33 -0.74
C SER A 99 5.48 -8.96 0.28
N SER A 100 4.94 -9.61 1.30
CA SER A 100 5.71 -10.42 2.25
C SER A 100 5.95 -11.83 1.74
N LEU A 101 5.26 -12.24 0.67
CA LEU A 101 5.50 -13.52 0.02
C LEU A 101 6.86 -13.46 -0.68
N THR A 102 7.74 -14.38 -0.30
CA THR A 102 8.98 -14.63 -1.04
C THR A 102 8.62 -14.85 -2.49
N ARG A 103 9.15 -13.96 -3.32
CA ARG A 103 8.90 -13.97 -4.74
C ARG A 103 9.47 -15.28 -5.30
N VAL A 104 8.65 -16.31 -5.47
CA VAL A 104 8.96 -17.44 -6.36
C VAL A 104 8.77 -16.95 -7.80
N GLN A 105 9.25 -15.74 -8.12
CA GLN A 105 9.49 -15.37 -9.49
C GLN A 105 10.87 -15.92 -9.75
N GLY A 106 10.89 -17.09 -10.39
CA GLY A 106 12.07 -17.91 -10.56
C GLY A 106 13.30 -17.07 -10.92
N ASP A 107 14.44 -17.53 -10.45
CA ASP A 107 15.82 -17.08 -10.68
C ASP A 107 16.19 -16.71 -12.14
N ASN A 108 15.25 -16.78 -13.08
CA ASN A 108 15.42 -16.57 -14.51
C ASN A 108 15.13 -15.14 -14.99
N LEU A 109 14.59 -14.24 -14.14
CA LEU A 109 14.27 -12.86 -14.57
C LEU A 109 15.34 -11.83 -14.22
N HIS A 110 16.10 -12.02 -13.15
CA HIS A 110 17.21 -11.11 -12.78
C HIS A 110 18.57 -11.53 -13.34
N HIS A 111 18.77 -12.79 -13.75
CA HIS A 111 20.01 -13.20 -14.43
C HIS A 111 20.07 -12.81 -15.91
N ARG A 112 19.12 -11.98 -16.38
CA ARG A 112 18.92 -11.74 -17.81
C ARG A 112 18.64 -10.28 -18.15
N ASP A 113 19.26 -9.33 -17.46
CA ASP A 113 19.11 -7.88 -17.68
C ASP A 113 19.30 -7.41 -19.15
N ASN A 114 19.84 -8.27 -20.03
CA ASN A 114 20.02 -7.97 -21.46
C ASN A 114 19.17 -8.81 -22.44
N GLN A 115 18.25 -9.65 -21.97
CA GLN A 115 17.32 -10.42 -22.83
C GLN A 115 15.86 -9.95 -22.90
N PRO A 116 15.23 -9.27 -21.93
CA PRO A 116 13.84 -8.84 -22.07
C PRO A 116 13.68 -7.81 -23.20
N ALA A 117 14.67 -6.93 -23.40
CA ALA A 117 14.66 -5.96 -24.51
C ALA A 117 14.78 -6.64 -25.88
N LYS A 118 15.65 -7.66 -26.02
CA LYS A 118 15.81 -8.43 -27.26
C LYS A 118 14.56 -9.26 -27.58
N LEU A 119 13.94 -9.88 -26.57
CA LEU A 119 12.68 -10.60 -26.74
C LEU A 119 11.54 -9.65 -27.11
N GLY A 120 11.46 -8.47 -26.48
CA GLY A 120 10.48 -7.44 -26.82
C GLY A 120 10.61 -6.98 -28.28
N LEU A 121 11.83 -6.65 -28.72
CA LEU A 121 12.08 -6.26 -30.11
C LEU A 121 11.75 -7.39 -31.09
N LEU A 122 12.12 -8.63 -30.75
CA LEU A 122 11.80 -9.80 -31.56
C LEU A 122 10.28 -9.95 -31.74
N ILE A 123 9.50 -9.83 -30.67
CA ILE A 123 8.03 -9.90 -30.74
C ILE A 123 7.45 -8.78 -31.60
N VAL A 124 7.99 -7.56 -31.52
CA VAL A 124 7.55 -6.43 -32.37
C VAL A 124 7.83 -6.72 -33.85
N ILE A 125 9.03 -7.20 -34.18
CA ILE A 125 9.41 -7.54 -35.56
C ILE A 125 8.54 -8.69 -36.10
N LEU A 126 8.35 -9.77 -35.31
CA LEU A 126 7.49 -10.88 -35.71
C LEU A 126 6.04 -10.43 -35.92
N SER A 127 5.51 -9.57 -35.05
CA SER A 127 4.17 -9.00 -35.19
C SER A 127 4.05 -8.18 -36.47
N PHE A 128 5.08 -7.39 -36.80
CA PHE A 128 5.12 -6.61 -38.04
C PHE A 128 5.16 -7.48 -39.30
N ILE A 129 6.00 -8.52 -39.32
CA ILE A 129 6.07 -9.50 -40.41
C ILE A 129 4.73 -10.22 -40.57
N PHE A 130 4.11 -10.63 -39.47
CA PHE A 130 2.80 -11.28 -39.47
C PHE A 130 1.72 -10.35 -40.05
N MET A 131 1.67 -9.08 -39.62
CA MET A 131 0.75 -8.08 -40.15
C MET A 131 0.94 -7.80 -41.66
N LYS A 132 2.13 -8.06 -42.21
CA LYS A 132 2.45 -7.90 -43.64
C LYS A 132 2.22 -9.18 -44.48
N GLY A 133 1.65 -10.24 -43.90
CA GLY A 133 1.38 -11.48 -44.63
C GLY A 133 2.58 -12.42 -44.67
N ASN A 134 3.30 -12.52 -43.54
CA ASN A 134 4.48 -13.38 -43.32
C ASN A 134 5.74 -12.97 -44.10
N SER A 135 5.77 -11.77 -44.69
CA SER A 135 6.96 -11.23 -45.35
C SER A 135 7.08 -9.74 -45.10
N ALA A 136 8.28 -9.28 -44.77
CA ALA A 136 8.66 -7.88 -44.76
C ALA A 136 9.91 -7.71 -45.62
N LYS A 137 9.97 -6.64 -46.41
CA LYS A 137 11.18 -6.24 -47.16
C LYS A 137 11.96 -5.24 -46.32
N ASP A 138 13.29 -5.33 -46.37
CA ASP A 138 14.21 -4.35 -45.78
C ASP A 138 14.02 -2.95 -46.37
#